data_AF-K0EN15-F1
#
_entry.id   AF-K0EN15-F1
#
_cell.length_a   1.000
_cell.length_b   1.000
_cell.length_c   1.000
_cell.angle_alpha   90.00
_cell.angle_beta   90.00
_cell.angle_gamma   90.00
#
_symmetry.space_group_name_H-M   'P 1'
#
loop_
_entity.id
_entity.type
_entity.pdbx_description
1 polymer ?
#
loop_
_entity_poly.entity_id
_entity_poly.type
_entity_poly.pdbx_seq_one_letter_code
_entity_poly.pdbx_strand_id
1 'polypeptide(L)'
;MAYVSPTPVGEELPEGDYPRKPPALWTDFVMLALAIVSVVLVVWITFFPVAAQTHRVIVLVDWSICGIFAVEFLWRWRRAGWPWTFPFVYWYEVLGMIPVTSPFFRGFRLLRIVVILVRLGRVADRIFGDRITAAVVNRFVTTIVDVIKRPMTIAVMDEVAHVLRTGHYTRNIAAALEENRAEMDEMILELIKKDPQAGRVRYIPFHDEIIRLIADTTFRIVFQVLADPRTDELVSDVLRENIDQIRDAVRDGVRVAPSAYGPTAAEHGVAHKLTQVRRA
;
A
#
# COMPACT_ATOMS: atom_id res chain seq x y z
N MET A 1 23.78 -50.03 -16.25
CA MET A 1 23.81 -49.12 -17.41
C MET A 1 22.39 -48.78 -17.84
N ALA A 2 21.75 -47.82 -17.17
CA ALA A 2 20.51 -47.22 -17.66
C ALA A 2 20.69 -45.71 -17.50
N TYR A 3 21.18 -45.06 -18.56
CA TYR A 3 21.20 -43.60 -18.63
C TYR A 3 19.74 -43.14 -18.66
N VAL A 4 19.31 -42.46 -17.61
CA VAL A 4 18.05 -41.71 -17.60
C VAL A 4 18.26 -40.54 -18.54
N SER A 5 17.81 -40.70 -19.79
CA SER A 5 17.76 -39.62 -20.75
C SER A 5 16.86 -38.51 -20.18
N PRO A 6 17.34 -37.25 -20.09
CA PRO A 6 16.49 -36.15 -19.68
C PRO A 6 15.35 -36.02 -20.68
N THR A 7 14.11 -36.15 -20.19
CA THR A 7 12.92 -35.80 -20.95
C THR A 7 13.04 -34.36 -21.43
N PRO A 8 12.86 -34.07 -22.73
CA PRO A 8 12.90 -32.71 -23.23
C PRO A 8 11.73 -31.94 -22.60
N VAL A 9 12.06 -31.10 -21.61
CA VAL A 9 11.15 -30.07 -21.06
C VAL A 9 11.04 -28.99 -22.13
N GLY A 10 10.21 -29.24 -23.13
CA GLY A 10 10.13 -28.37 -24.29
C GLY A 10 9.30 -28.94 -25.42
N GLU A 11 8.35 -29.85 -25.16
CA GLU A 11 7.16 -29.86 -26.00
C GLU A 11 6.47 -28.52 -25.73
N GLU A 12 6.85 -27.53 -26.53
CA GLU A 12 6.05 -26.35 -26.82
C GLU A 12 4.65 -26.89 -27.09
N LEU A 13 3.79 -26.82 -26.07
CA LEU A 13 2.36 -27.02 -26.25
C LEU A 13 2.03 -26.18 -27.49
N PRO A 14 1.53 -26.81 -28.57
CA PRO A 14 1.28 -26.09 -29.81
C PRO A 14 0.48 -24.88 -29.41
N GLU A 15 1.06 -23.69 -29.59
CA GLU A 15 0.45 -22.42 -29.22
C GLU A 15 -0.97 -22.52 -29.72
N GLY A 16 -1.88 -22.81 -28.77
CA GLY A 16 -3.25 -23.12 -29.11
C GLY A 16 -3.69 -21.96 -29.95
N ASP A 17 -4.17 -22.25 -31.14
CA ASP A 17 -4.61 -21.29 -32.15
C ASP A 17 -5.82 -20.55 -31.56
N TYR A 18 -5.55 -19.74 -30.53
CA TYR A 18 -6.50 -18.86 -29.90
C TYR A 18 -6.93 -17.98 -31.05
N PRO A 19 -8.23 -17.96 -31.38
CA PRO A 19 -8.72 -17.24 -32.53
C PRO A 19 -8.21 -15.81 -32.45
N ARG A 20 -7.21 -15.51 -33.28
CA ARG A 20 -6.56 -14.21 -33.35
C ARG A 20 -7.67 -13.23 -33.64
N LYS A 21 -8.03 -12.37 -32.67
CA LYS A 21 -9.04 -11.35 -32.90
C LYS A 21 -8.58 -10.57 -34.15
N PRO A 22 -9.44 -10.43 -35.17
CA PRO A 22 -9.06 -9.78 -36.42
C PRO A 22 -8.56 -8.36 -36.13
N PRO A 23 -7.61 -7.85 -36.95
CA PRO A 23 -6.81 -6.68 -36.62
C PRO A 23 -7.65 -5.44 -36.31
N ALA A 24 -7.32 -4.82 -35.17
CA ALA A 24 -7.60 -3.46 -34.72
C ALA A 24 -8.53 -2.65 -35.64
N LEU A 25 -9.83 -2.89 -35.53
CA LEU A 25 -10.78 -1.94 -36.08
C LEU A 25 -10.83 -0.76 -35.12
N TRP A 26 -11.03 0.47 -35.62
CA TRP A 26 -11.30 1.65 -34.78
C TRP A 26 -12.38 1.40 -33.72
N THR A 27 -13.24 0.42 -33.98
CA THR A 27 -14.22 -0.11 -33.03
C THR A 27 -13.59 -0.62 -31.73
N ASP A 28 -12.43 -1.27 -31.75
CA ASP A 28 -11.79 -1.85 -30.55
C ASP A 28 -11.40 -0.78 -29.53
N PHE A 29 -10.88 0.35 -30.02
CA PHE A 29 -10.57 1.51 -29.18
C PHE A 29 -11.84 2.14 -28.61
N VAL A 30 -12.90 2.30 -29.41
CA VAL A 30 -14.19 2.81 -28.96
C VAL A 30 -14.78 1.88 -27.89
N MET A 31 -14.73 0.57 -28.10
CA MET A 31 -15.20 -0.42 -27.14
C MET A 31 -14.38 -0.42 -25.85
N LEU A 32 -13.06 -0.28 -25.93
CA LEU A 32 -12.21 -0.13 -24.74
C LEU A 32 -12.55 1.15 -23.98
N ALA A 33 -12.70 2.28 -24.68
CA ALA A 33 -13.08 3.55 -24.07
C ALA A 33 -14.45 3.45 -23.37
N LEU A 34 -15.44 2.84 -24.02
CA LEU A 34 -16.74 2.55 -23.41
C LEU A 34 -16.60 1.64 -22.17
N ALA A 35 -15.73 0.64 -22.23
CA ALA A 35 -15.50 -0.26 -21.11
C ALA A 35 -14.88 0.48 -19.91
N ILE A 36 -13.87 1.32 -20.14
CA ILE A 36 -13.27 2.18 -19.11
C ILE A 36 -14.31 3.13 -18.53
N VAL A 37 -15.09 3.82 -19.37
CA VAL A 37 -16.18 4.70 -18.94
C VAL A 37 -17.19 3.93 -18.08
N SER A 38 -17.56 2.71 -18.46
CA SER A 38 -18.47 1.88 -17.67
C SER A 38 -17.91 1.55 -16.29
N VAL A 39 -16.62 1.20 -16.19
CA VAL A 39 -15.96 0.93 -14.90
C VAL A 39 -15.94 2.18 -14.04
N VAL A 40 -15.55 3.32 -14.61
CA VAL A 40 -15.49 4.60 -13.88
C VAL A 40 -16.88 5.00 -13.37
N LEU A 41 -17.93 4.89 -14.19
CA LEU A 41 -19.30 5.19 -13.79
C LEU A 41 -19.76 4.29 -12.64
N VAL A 42 -19.50 2.98 -12.72
CA VAL A 42 -19.89 2.02 -11.67
C VAL A 42 -19.13 2.27 -10.37
N VAL A 43 -17.82 2.52 -10.44
CA VAL A 43 -17.00 2.89 -9.28
C VAL A 43 -17.53 4.18 -8.67
N TRP A 44 -17.83 5.19 -9.47
CA TRP A 44 -18.34 6.48 -9.00
C TRP A 44 -19.63 6.34 -8.19
N ILE A 45 -20.66 5.68 -8.73
CA ILE A 45 -21.93 5.48 -8.01
C ILE A 45 -21.80 4.55 -6.80
N THR A 46 -20.78 3.71 -6.76
CA THR A 46 -20.57 2.75 -5.67
C THR A 46 -19.96 3.43 -4.45
N PHE A 47 -18.99 4.34 -4.67
CA PHE A 47 -18.25 4.99 -3.59
C PHE A 47 -18.77 6.39 -3.25
N PHE A 48 -19.34 7.13 -4.21
CA PHE A 48 -19.81 8.49 -3.97
C PHE A 48 -21.34 8.56 -3.83
N PRO A 49 -21.86 9.18 -2.76
CA PRO A 49 -23.29 9.44 -2.64
C PRO A 49 -23.69 10.46 -3.71
N VAL A 50 -24.45 10.01 -4.71
CA VAL A 50 -24.98 10.84 -5.79
C VAL A 50 -26.47 11.09 -5.61
N ALA A 51 -26.94 12.26 -6.02
CA ALA A 51 -28.37 12.58 -6.03
C ALA A 51 -29.15 11.53 -6.84
N ALA A 52 -30.38 11.21 -6.41
CA ALA A 52 -31.20 10.18 -7.04
C ALA A 52 -31.41 10.41 -8.56
N GLN A 53 -31.45 11.66 -9.01
CA GLN A 53 -31.56 12.00 -10.42
C GLN A 53 -30.28 11.67 -11.20
N THR A 54 -29.11 12.07 -10.69
CA THR A 54 -27.80 11.76 -11.29
C THR A 54 -27.57 10.25 -11.33
N HIS A 55 -27.97 9.53 -10.27
CA HIS A 55 -27.90 8.07 -10.24
C HIS A 55 -28.68 7.43 -11.40
N ARG A 56 -29.92 7.88 -11.67
CA ARG A 56 -30.73 7.37 -12.79
C ARG A 56 -30.07 7.61 -14.14
N VAL A 57 -29.51 8.79 -14.35
CA VAL A 57 -28.79 9.12 -15.60
C VAL A 57 -27.59 8.21 -15.79
N ILE A 58 -26.79 7.99 -14.73
CA ILE A 58 -25.64 7.08 -14.80
C ILE A 58 -26.08 5.64 -15.07
N VAL A 59 -27.14 5.16 -14.42
CA VAL A 59 -27.72 3.82 -14.69
C VAL A 59 -28.15 3.72 -16.14
N LEU A 60 -28.80 4.75 -16.69
CA LEU A 60 -29.25 4.77 -18.07
C LEU A 60 -28.06 4.70 -19.04
N VAL A 61 -26.99 5.46 -18.77
CA VAL A 61 -25.77 5.43 -19.57
C VAL A 61 -25.09 4.06 -19.49
N ASP A 62 -24.99 3.47 -18.29
CA ASP A 62 -24.48 2.10 -18.11
C ASP A 62 -25.30 1.09 -18.91
N TRP A 63 -26.64 1.17 -18.87
CA TRP A 63 -27.53 0.35 -19.69
C TRP A 63 -27.29 0.53 -21.19
N SER A 64 -27.10 1.77 -21.66
CA SER A 64 -26.79 2.04 -23.07
C SER A 64 -25.45 1.42 -23.48
N ILE A 65 -24.42 1.58 -22.65
CA ILE A 65 -23.09 0.97 -22.89
C ILE A 65 -23.20 -0.56 -22.91
N CYS A 66 -23.92 -1.15 -21.96
CA CYS A 66 -24.19 -2.60 -21.93
C CYS A 66 -24.92 -3.07 -23.19
N GLY A 67 -25.90 -2.29 -23.66
CA GLY A 67 -26.63 -2.58 -24.90
C GLY A 67 -25.71 -2.60 -26.12
N ILE A 68 -24.79 -1.63 -26.23
CA ILE A 68 -23.79 -1.59 -27.31
C ILE A 68 -22.92 -2.84 -27.28
N PHE A 69 -22.43 -3.25 -26.10
CA PHE A 69 -21.67 -4.50 -25.94
C PHE A 69 -22.48 -5.74 -26.26
N ALA A 70 -23.75 -5.80 -25.85
CA ALA A 70 -24.63 -6.91 -26.15
C ALA A 70 -24.86 -7.06 -27.66
N VAL A 71 -25.02 -5.95 -28.38
CA VAL A 71 -25.14 -5.94 -29.85
C VAL A 71 -23.84 -6.40 -30.51
N GLU A 72 -22.68 -5.96 -30.04
CA GLU A 72 -21.38 -6.44 -30.55
C GLU A 72 -21.23 -7.95 -30.35
N PHE A 73 -21.52 -8.43 -29.14
CA PHE A 73 -21.46 -9.85 -28.80
C PHE A 73 -22.42 -10.67 -29.66
N LEU A 74 -23.67 -10.23 -29.81
CA LEU A 74 -24.68 -10.92 -30.60
C LEU A 74 -24.28 -10.94 -32.09
N TRP A 75 -23.67 -9.88 -32.59
CA TRP A 75 -23.16 -9.84 -33.96
C TRP A 75 -21.97 -10.80 -34.15
N ARG A 76 -21.05 -10.87 -33.17
CA ARG A 76 -19.94 -11.86 -33.16
C ARG A 76 -20.47 -13.29 -33.12
N TRP A 77 -21.45 -13.55 -32.26
CA TRP A 77 -22.07 -14.86 -32.12
C TRP A 77 -22.82 -15.27 -33.39
N ARG A 78 -23.50 -14.32 -34.04
CA ARG A 78 -24.14 -14.52 -35.34
C ARG A 78 -23.14 -14.89 -36.44
N ARG A 79 -22.01 -14.19 -36.50
CA ARG A 79 -20.94 -14.49 -37.47
C ARG A 79 -20.29 -15.86 -37.24
N ALA A 80 -20.20 -16.30 -35.98
CA ALA A 80 -19.67 -17.62 -35.64
C ALA A 80 -20.64 -18.79 -35.95
N GLY A 81 -21.87 -18.51 -36.41
CA GLY A 81 -22.86 -19.55 -36.73
C GLY A 81 -23.67 -20.07 -35.55
N TRP A 82 -23.80 -19.28 -34.47
CA TRP A 82 -24.58 -19.62 -33.27
C TRP A 82 -24.15 -20.91 -32.54
N PRO A 83 -22.86 -21.18 -32.29
CA PRO A 83 -22.48 -22.30 -31.44
C PRO A 83 -22.92 -22.01 -30.01
N TRP A 84 -23.59 -22.98 -29.37
CA TRP A 84 -23.96 -22.91 -27.95
C TRP A 84 -22.74 -22.81 -27.03
N THR A 85 -21.58 -23.29 -27.47
CA THR A 85 -20.31 -23.19 -26.75
C THR A 85 -19.77 -21.77 -26.70
N PHE A 86 -20.16 -20.89 -27.63
CA PHE A 86 -19.66 -19.52 -27.71
C PHE A 86 -19.91 -18.70 -26.43
N PRO A 87 -21.15 -18.59 -25.92
CA PRO A 87 -21.39 -17.90 -24.65
C PRO A 87 -20.73 -18.56 -23.44
N PHE A 88 -20.46 -19.87 -23.47
CA PHE A 88 -19.74 -20.56 -22.38
C PHE A 88 -18.25 -20.28 -22.40
N VAL A 89 -17.62 -20.20 -23.58
CA VAL A 89 -16.20 -19.83 -23.71
C VAL A 89 -16.01 -18.36 -23.37
N TYR A 90 -16.89 -17.48 -23.88
CA TYR A 90 -16.87 -16.04 -23.63
C TYR A 90 -17.78 -15.63 -22.47
N TRP A 91 -17.89 -16.46 -21.42
CA TRP A 91 -18.80 -16.22 -20.30
C TRP A 91 -18.56 -14.89 -19.59
N TYR A 92 -17.30 -14.44 -19.53
CA TYR A 92 -16.95 -13.11 -19.02
C TYR A 92 -17.61 -11.99 -19.83
N GLU A 93 -17.74 -12.16 -21.15
CA GLU A 93 -18.44 -11.19 -21.99
C GLU A 93 -19.95 -11.20 -21.72
N VAL A 94 -20.51 -12.36 -21.38
CA VAL A 94 -21.92 -12.53 -21.01
C VAL A 94 -22.21 -11.91 -19.64
N LEU A 95 -21.41 -12.18 -18.61
CA LEU A 95 -21.59 -11.52 -17.32
C LEU A 95 -21.37 -10.01 -17.44
N GLY A 96 -20.42 -9.59 -18.28
CA GLY A 96 -20.14 -8.19 -18.56
C GLY A 96 -21.24 -7.48 -19.35
N MET A 97 -22.25 -8.16 -19.89
CA MET A 97 -23.38 -7.51 -20.56
C MET A 97 -24.56 -7.24 -19.61
N ILE A 98 -24.56 -7.83 -18.41
CA ILE A 98 -25.65 -7.66 -17.45
C ILE A 98 -25.42 -6.34 -16.69
N PRO A 99 -26.30 -5.32 -16.85
CA PRO A 99 -26.24 -4.13 -16.03
C PRO A 99 -26.87 -4.45 -14.68
N VAL A 100 -26.07 -4.92 -13.73
CA VAL A 100 -26.58 -5.27 -12.39
C VAL A 100 -26.84 -4.04 -11.51
N THR A 101 -26.80 -2.85 -12.10
CA THR A 101 -27.33 -1.60 -11.55
C THR A 101 -28.87 -1.61 -11.47
N SER A 102 -29.51 -2.76 -11.70
CA SER A 102 -30.95 -2.91 -11.46
C SER A 102 -31.25 -2.57 -9.99
N PRO A 103 -32.23 -1.68 -9.72
CA PRO A 103 -32.53 -1.20 -8.37
C PRO A 103 -32.87 -2.29 -7.35
N PHE A 104 -33.11 -3.53 -7.81
CA PHE A 104 -33.48 -4.68 -7.00
C PHE A 104 -32.37 -5.14 -6.05
N PHE A 105 -31.09 -4.99 -6.39
CA PHE A 105 -29.98 -5.48 -5.56
C PHE A 105 -29.30 -4.39 -4.72
N ARG A 106 -30.03 -3.32 -4.39
CA ARG A 106 -29.47 -2.14 -3.72
C ARG A 106 -28.69 -2.47 -2.44
N GLY A 107 -29.07 -3.54 -1.73
CA GLY A 107 -28.45 -4.00 -0.48
C GLY A 107 -27.18 -4.83 -0.60
N PHE A 108 -26.88 -5.47 -1.74
CA PHE A 108 -25.76 -6.40 -1.84
C PHE A 108 -24.49 -5.72 -2.38
N ARG A 109 -23.64 -5.22 -1.46
CA ARG A 109 -22.31 -4.66 -1.81
C ARG A 109 -21.45 -5.64 -2.63
N LEU A 110 -21.51 -6.93 -2.30
CA LEU A 110 -20.80 -8.01 -3.00
C LEU A 110 -21.12 -8.06 -4.49
N LEU A 111 -22.41 -7.92 -4.84
CA LEU A 111 -22.84 -7.95 -6.24
C LEU A 111 -22.20 -6.80 -7.03
N ARG A 112 -22.11 -5.59 -6.45
CA ARG A 112 -21.44 -4.45 -7.09
C ARG A 112 -19.95 -4.72 -7.30
N ILE A 113 -19.28 -5.32 -6.31
CA ILE A 113 -17.87 -5.71 -6.43
C ILE A 113 -17.69 -6.73 -7.55
N VAL A 114 -18.53 -7.77 -7.60
CA VAL A 114 -18.50 -8.78 -8.66
C VAL A 114 -18.70 -8.12 -10.04
N VAL A 115 -19.62 -7.16 -10.16
CA VAL A 115 -19.79 -6.40 -11.41
C VAL A 115 -18.52 -5.66 -11.78
N ILE A 116 -17.93 -4.90 -10.84
CA ILE A 116 -16.68 -4.18 -11.09
C ILE A 116 -15.59 -5.15 -11.54
N LEU A 117 -15.45 -6.32 -10.89
CA LEU A 117 -14.47 -7.34 -11.23
C LEU A 117 -14.71 -7.94 -12.62
N VAL A 118 -15.95 -8.27 -12.97
CA VAL A 118 -16.31 -8.78 -14.30
C VAL A 118 -16.00 -7.74 -15.38
N ARG A 119 -16.33 -6.46 -15.12
CA ARG A 119 -16.07 -5.35 -16.05
C ARG A 119 -14.58 -5.11 -16.22
N LEU A 120 -13.83 -5.16 -15.12
CA LEU A 120 -12.37 -5.06 -15.12
C LEU A 120 -11.74 -6.23 -15.87
N GLY A 121 -12.24 -7.45 -15.68
CA GLY A 121 -11.84 -8.63 -16.44
C GLY A 121 -12.08 -8.48 -17.94
N ARG A 122 -13.18 -7.84 -18.36
CA ARG A 122 -13.45 -7.53 -19.77
C ARG A 122 -12.52 -6.46 -20.32
N VAL A 123 -12.29 -5.39 -19.57
CA VAL A 123 -11.28 -4.37 -19.91
C VAL A 123 -9.94 -5.05 -20.09
N ALA A 124 -9.53 -5.91 -19.15
CA ALA A 124 -8.31 -6.70 -19.23
C ALA A 124 -8.29 -7.61 -20.46
N ASP A 125 -9.30 -8.43 -20.73
CA ASP A 125 -9.35 -9.30 -21.94
C ASP A 125 -9.18 -8.48 -23.23
N ARG A 126 -9.81 -7.30 -23.32
CA ARG A 126 -9.66 -6.44 -24.49
C ARG A 126 -8.27 -5.79 -24.59
N ILE A 127 -7.60 -5.59 -23.46
CA ILE A 127 -6.23 -5.10 -23.41
C ILE A 127 -5.24 -6.20 -23.80
N PHE A 128 -5.38 -7.40 -23.23
CA PHE A 128 -4.50 -8.54 -23.48
C PHE A 128 -4.68 -9.11 -24.89
N GLY A 129 -5.85 -8.90 -25.51
CA GLY A 129 -6.10 -9.32 -26.88
C GLY A 129 -5.17 -8.69 -27.92
N ASP A 130 -4.59 -7.50 -27.67
CA ASP A 130 -3.85 -6.73 -28.67
C ASP A 130 -2.61 -6.03 -28.08
N ARG A 131 -1.43 -6.31 -28.66
CA ARG A 131 -0.13 -5.74 -28.22
C ARG A 131 -0.09 -4.20 -28.24
N ILE A 132 -0.82 -3.56 -29.15
CA ILE A 132 -0.89 -2.10 -29.26
C ILE A 132 -1.63 -1.52 -28.05
N THR A 133 -2.65 -2.22 -27.58
CA THR A 133 -3.49 -1.84 -26.45
C THR A 133 -2.69 -1.90 -25.16
N ALA A 134 -1.78 -2.87 -25.00
CA ALA A 134 -0.89 -2.97 -23.83
C ALA A 134 -0.03 -1.70 -23.64
N ALA A 135 0.50 -1.10 -24.70
CA ALA A 135 1.32 0.11 -24.60
C ALA A 135 0.48 1.35 -24.20
N VAL A 136 -0.67 1.52 -24.84
CA VAL A 136 -1.62 2.61 -24.52
C VAL A 136 -2.13 2.48 -23.09
N VAL A 137 -2.40 1.25 -22.65
CA VAL A 137 -2.90 0.97 -21.30
C VAL A 137 -1.82 1.14 -20.25
N ASN A 138 -0.60 0.67 -20.48
CA ASN A 138 0.49 0.89 -19.53
C ASN A 138 0.68 2.40 -19.27
N ARG A 139 0.49 3.23 -20.30
CA ARG A 139 0.43 4.69 -20.13
C ARG A 139 -0.75 5.12 -19.25
N PHE A 140 -1.98 4.67 -19.55
CA PHE A 140 -3.15 5.03 -18.75
C PHE A 140 -3.07 4.55 -17.30
N VAL A 141 -2.67 3.31 -17.06
CA VAL A 141 -2.49 2.73 -15.72
C VAL A 141 -1.46 3.54 -14.95
N THR A 142 -0.31 3.84 -15.57
CA THR A 142 0.73 4.64 -14.93
C THR A 142 0.22 6.04 -14.60
N THR A 143 -0.48 6.70 -15.54
CA THR A 143 -1.07 8.02 -15.30
C THR A 143 -2.13 7.99 -14.18
N ILE A 144 -3.01 6.99 -14.17
CA ILE A 144 -4.03 6.84 -13.11
C ILE A 144 -3.35 6.59 -11.77
N VAL A 145 -2.38 5.67 -11.70
CA VAL A 145 -1.62 5.34 -10.50
C VAL A 145 -0.90 6.58 -9.97
N ASP A 146 -0.23 7.36 -10.83
CA ASP A 146 0.47 8.58 -10.45
C ASP A 146 -0.48 9.64 -9.87
N VAL A 147 -1.70 9.75 -10.41
CA VAL A 147 -2.72 10.67 -9.90
C VAL A 147 -3.24 10.25 -8.52
N ILE A 148 -3.47 8.96 -8.29
CA ILE A 148 -4.04 8.47 -7.02
C ILE A 148 -3.00 8.24 -5.94
N LYS A 149 -1.74 8.01 -6.29
CA LYS A 149 -0.66 7.65 -5.35
C LYS A 149 -0.50 8.68 -4.26
N ARG A 150 -0.48 9.98 -4.60
CA ARG A 150 -0.28 11.06 -3.62
C ARG A 150 -1.48 11.21 -2.67
N PRO A 151 -2.74 11.32 -3.14
CA PRO A 151 -3.90 11.30 -2.26
C PRO A 151 -3.98 10.07 -1.35
N MET A 152 -3.72 8.88 -1.91
CA MET A 152 -3.72 7.64 -1.13
C MET A 152 -2.63 7.65 -0.05
N THR A 153 -1.42 8.08 -0.40
CA THR A 153 -0.32 8.17 0.57
C THR A 153 -0.66 9.16 1.68
N ILE A 154 -1.21 10.33 1.35
CA ILE A 154 -1.64 11.31 2.35
C ILE A 154 -2.72 10.72 3.26
N ALA A 155 -3.75 10.10 2.71
CA ALA A 155 -4.81 9.47 3.49
C ALA A 155 -4.25 8.37 4.42
N VAL A 156 -3.34 7.52 3.92
CA VAL A 156 -2.70 6.48 4.73
C VAL A 156 -1.82 7.10 5.82
N MET A 157 -1.06 8.15 5.52
CA MET A 157 -0.28 8.88 6.53
C MET A 157 -1.17 9.55 7.57
N ASP A 158 -2.35 10.05 7.18
CA ASP A 158 -3.32 10.61 8.12
C ASP A 158 -3.84 9.58 9.11
N GLU A 159 -4.16 8.37 8.63
CA GLU A 159 -4.56 7.24 9.48
C GLU A 159 -3.41 6.81 10.42
N VAL A 160 -2.18 6.67 9.90
CA VAL A 160 -1.01 6.30 10.72
C VAL A 160 -0.73 7.38 11.77
N ALA A 161 -0.76 8.65 11.39
CA ALA A 161 -0.60 9.79 12.28
C ALA A 161 -1.67 9.80 13.38
N HIS A 162 -2.93 9.47 13.04
CA HIS A 162 -4.01 9.37 14.01
C HIS A 162 -3.73 8.28 15.05
N VAL A 163 -3.35 7.07 14.62
CA VAL A 163 -3.02 5.96 15.53
C VAL A 163 -1.83 6.30 16.43
N LEU A 164 -0.76 6.89 15.88
CA LEU A 164 0.41 7.27 16.65
C LEU A 164 0.08 8.35 17.70
N ARG A 165 -0.86 9.25 17.45
CA ARG A 165 -1.26 10.28 18.44
C ARG A 165 -1.95 9.71 19.68
N THR A 166 -2.50 8.51 19.60
CA THR A 166 -3.22 7.85 20.71
C THR A 166 -2.29 6.99 21.57
N GLY A 167 -1.03 6.78 21.16
CA GLY A 167 -0.08 5.92 21.85
C GLY A 167 0.33 6.40 23.25
N HIS A 168 0.72 5.45 24.10
CA HIS A 168 1.20 5.70 25.48
C HIS A 168 2.71 5.45 25.61
N TYR A 169 3.49 6.22 24.86
CA TYR A 169 4.92 5.96 24.65
C TYR A 169 5.73 5.84 25.93
N THR A 170 5.50 6.71 26.91
CA THR A 170 6.24 6.68 28.18
C THR A 170 5.98 5.40 28.97
N ARG A 171 4.72 4.93 29.01
CA ARG A 171 4.35 3.66 29.64
C ARG A 171 4.94 2.46 28.90
N ASN A 172 4.94 2.49 27.56
CA ASN A 172 5.59 1.45 26.76
C ASN A 172 7.10 1.39 27.03
N ILE A 173 7.76 2.55 27.16
CA ILE A 173 9.18 2.63 27.52
C ILE A 173 9.41 2.12 28.94
N ALA A 174 8.59 2.53 29.92
CA ALA A 174 8.70 2.05 31.30
C ALA A 174 8.54 0.54 31.41
N ALA A 175 7.55 -0.04 30.72
CA ALA A 175 7.33 -1.48 30.68
C ALA A 175 8.54 -2.23 30.08
N ALA A 176 9.08 -1.73 28.96
CA ALA A 176 10.26 -2.31 28.32
C ALA A 176 11.51 -2.19 29.20
N LEU A 177 11.70 -1.07 29.91
CA LEU A 177 12.82 -0.91 30.85
C LEU A 177 12.68 -1.85 32.06
N GLU A 178 11.47 -2.03 32.60
CA GLU A 178 11.24 -2.94 33.74
C GLU A 178 11.48 -4.40 33.33
N GLU A 179 11.02 -4.81 32.14
CA GLU A 179 11.23 -6.16 31.61
C GLU A 179 12.71 -6.49 31.44
N ASN A 180 13.54 -5.51 31.07
CA ASN A 180 14.98 -5.69 30.82
C ASN A 180 15.85 -5.20 31.99
N ARG A 181 15.29 -4.95 33.17
CA ARG A 181 16.01 -4.36 34.30
C ARG A 181 17.24 -5.17 34.72
N ALA A 182 17.11 -6.50 34.81
CA ALA A 182 18.21 -7.38 35.20
C ALA A 182 19.40 -7.31 34.22
N GLU A 183 19.12 -7.23 32.92
CA GLU A 183 20.16 -7.08 31.89
C GLU A 183 20.81 -5.69 31.98
N MET A 184 20.04 -4.64 32.26
CA MET A 184 20.58 -3.30 32.44
C MET A 184 21.46 -3.20 33.69
N ASP A 185 21.08 -3.85 34.80
CA ASP A 185 21.91 -3.96 36.01
C ASP A 185 23.26 -4.64 35.72
N GLU A 186 23.24 -5.74 34.95
CA GLU A 186 24.46 -6.43 34.53
C GLU A 186 25.32 -5.57 33.62
N MET A 187 24.71 -4.89 32.64
CA MET A 187 25.40 -3.95 31.74
C MET A 187 26.05 -2.80 32.53
N ILE A 188 25.34 -2.21 33.51
CA ILE A 188 25.88 -1.14 34.36
C ILE A 188 27.10 -1.66 35.15
N LEU A 189 26.98 -2.85 35.74
CA LEU A 189 28.09 -3.46 36.48
C LEU A 189 29.30 -3.73 35.58
N GLU A 190 29.06 -4.22 34.36
CA GLU A 190 30.11 -4.48 33.37
C GLU A 190 30.81 -3.19 32.94
N LEU A 191 30.04 -2.13 32.63
CA LEU A 191 30.57 -0.83 32.25
C LEU A 191 31.41 -0.22 33.38
N ILE A 192 30.97 -0.31 34.63
CA ILE A 192 31.74 0.17 35.78
C ILE A 192 33.03 -0.63 35.97
N LYS A 193 33.00 -1.96 35.78
CA LYS A 193 34.21 -2.80 35.87
C LYS A 193 35.22 -2.47 34.77
N LYS A 194 34.75 -2.07 33.59
CA LYS A 194 35.58 -1.66 32.45
C LYS A 194 36.02 -0.21 32.50
N ASP A 195 35.36 0.64 33.30
CA ASP A 195 35.68 2.06 33.38
C ASP A 195 37.05 2.28 34.07
N PRO A 196 38.06 2.79 33.34
CA PRO A 196 39.36 3.09 33.94
C PRO A 196 39.29 4.13 35.06
N GLN A 197 38.28 5.01 35.06
CA GLN A 197 38.09 6.00 36.13
C GLN A 197 37.55 5.38 37.42
N ALA A 198 36.80 4.27 37.32
CA ALA A 198 36.24 3.55 38.46
C ALA A 198 37.28 2.75 39.26
N GLY A 199 38.51 2.62 38.76
CA GLY A 199 39.58 1.83 39.40
C GLY A 199 39.84 2.19 40.87
N ARG A 200 39.60 3.44 41.29
CA ARG A 200 39.72 3.85 42.70
C ARG A 200 38.52 3.44 43.57
N VAL A 201 37.32 3.36 42.98
CA VAL A 201 36.07 3.05 43.69
C VAL A 201 36.02 1.58 44.12
N ARG A 202 36.61 0.68 43.33
CA ARG A 202 36.69 -0.77 43.63
C ARG A 202 37.42 -1.11 44.93
N TYR A 203 38.25 -0.20 45.45
CA TYR A 203 38.96 -0.39 46.72
C TYR A 203 38.15 0.06 47.95
N ILE A 204 36.99 0.67 47.75
CA ILE A 204 36.14 1.14 48.85
C ILE A 204 35.35 -0.07 49.40
N PRO A 205 35.30 -0.27 50.73
CA PRO A 205 34.42 -1.27 51.31
C PRO A 205 32.96 -0.97 50.93
N PHE A 206 32.17 -2.01 50.69
CA PHE A 206 30.76 -1.89 50.26
C PHE A 206 30.55 -1.29 48.86
N HIS A 207 31.58 -1.15 48.00
CA HIS A 207 31.39 -0.58 46.64
C HIS A 207 30.29 -1.29 45.84
N ASP A 208 30.23 -2.62 45.89
CA ASP A 208 29.20 -3.41 45.21
C ASP A 208 27.78 -3.09 45.71
N GLU A 209 27.62 -2.85 47.02
CA GLU A 209 26.34 -2.50 47.63
C GLU A 209 25.93 -1.06 47.27
N ILE A 210 26.90 -0.13 47.25
CA ILE A 210 26.68 1.25 46.84
C ILE A 210 26.26 1.30 45.36
N ILE A 211 26.93 0.56 44.48
CA ILE A 211 26.58 0.50 43.06
C ILE A 211 25.17 -0.04 42.86
N ARG A 212 24.82 -1.15 43.53
CA ARG A 212 23.46 -1.71 43.48
C ARG A 212 22.43 -0.71 43.98
N LEU A 213 22.66 -0.07 45.12
CA LEU A 213 21.75 0.93 45.67
C LEU A 213 21.58 2.13 44.74
N ILE A 214 22.66 2.61 44.10
CA ILE A 214 22.60 3.69 43.12
C ILE A 214 21.81 3.23 41.89
N ALA A 215 22.12 2.08 41.32
CA ALA A 215 21.40 1.53 40.17
C ALA A 215 19.89 1.40 40.47
N ASP A 216 19.54 0.78 41.60
CA ASP A 216 18.16 0.65 42.07
C ASP A 216 17.47 2.00 42.26
N THR A 217 18.19 2.99 42.80
CA THR A 217 17.67 4.35 42.99
C THR A 217 17.48 5.06 41.65
N THR A 218 18.42 4.91 40.72
CA THR A 218 18.35 5.47 39.37
C THR A 218 17.19 4.88 38.59
N PHE A 219 17.01 3.55 38.58
CA PHE A 219 15.86 2.91 37.96
C PHE A 219 14.55 3.40 38.55
N ARG A 220 14.47 3.48 39.90
CA ARG A 220 13.29 4.02 40.58
C ARG A 220 12.95 5.44 40.12
N ILE A 221 13.96 6.32 40.03
CA ILE A 221 13.76 7.70 39.57
C ILE A 221 13.34 7.73 38.10
N VAL A 222 13.99 6.95 37.24
CA VAL A 222 13.63 6.86 35.81
C VAL A 222 12.20 6.37 35.63
N PHE A 223 11.77 5.33 36.35
CA PHE A 223 10.39 4.86 36.32
C PHE A 223 9.41 5.89 36.85
N GLN A 224 9.76 6.64 37.91
CA GLN A 224 8.93 7.74 38.39
C GLN A 224 8.77 8.84 37.33
N VAL A 225 9.84 9.21 36.63
CA VAL A 225 9.80 10.20 35.55
C VAL A 225 8.96 9.69 34.38
N LEU A 226 9.15 8.44 33.96
CA LEU A 226 8.37 7.85 32.86
C LEU A 226 6.89 7.64 33.23
N ALA A 227 6.56 7.48 34.52
CA ALA A 227 5.19 7.42 35.00
C ALA A 227 4.57 8.81 35.26
N ASP A 228 5.36 9.89 35.24
CA ASP A 228 4.87 11.25 35.49
C ASP A 228 4.01 11.72 34.29
N PRO A 229 2.75 12.15 34.54
CA PRO A 229 1.87 12.66 33.49
C PRO A 229 2.47 13.82 32.68
N ARG A 230 3.32 14.65 33.28
CA ARG A 230 3.97 15.78 32.59
C ARG A 230 4.99 15.30 31.56
N THR A 231 5.66 14.19 31.84
CA THR A 231 6.59 13.56 30.89
C THR A 231 5.82 12.88 29.76
N ASP A 232 4.68 12.24 30.05
CA ASP A 232 3.80 11.68 29.02
C ASP A 232 3.24 12.75 28.07
N GLU A 233 2.83 13.90 28.62
CA GLU A 233 2.39 15.07 27.86
C GLU A 233 3.52 15.63 26.98
N LEU A 234 4.70 15.88 27.56
CA LEU A 234 5.86 16.38 26.82
C LEU A 234 6.25 15.46 25.65
N VAL A 235 6.33 14.15 25.89
CA VAL A 235 6.65 13.18 24.83
C VAL A 235 5.55 13.14 23.78
N SER A 236 4.28 13.19 24.19
CA SER A 236 3.14 13.24 23.28
C SER A 236 3.18 14.48 22.40
N ASP A 237 3.53 15.64 22.92
CA ASP A 237 3.61 16.89 22.18
C ASP A 237 4.74 16.86 21.14
N VAL A 238 5.93 16.40 21.54
CA VAL A 238 7.06 16.23 20.62
C VAL A 238 6.70 15.26 19.50
N LEU A 239 5.98 14.18 19.80
CA LEU A 239 5.55 13.22 18.78
C LEU A 239 4.46 13.80 17.87
N ARG A 240 3.49 14.55 18.42
CA ARG A 240 2.46 15.24 17.61
C ARG A 240 3.09 16.18 16.60
N GLU A 241 4.04 17.00 17.04
CA GLU A 241 4.80 17.94 16.20
C GLU A 241 5.59 17.21 15.10
N ASN A 242 6.37 16.19 15.47
CA ASN A 242 7.13 15.41 14.48
C ASN A 242 6.22 14.70 13.45
N ILE A 243 5.07 14.19 13.88
CA ILE A 243 4.09 13.56 13.00
C ILE A 243 3.50 14.58 12.01
N ASP A 244 3.19 15.80 12.47
CA ASP A 244 2.72 16.88 11.59
C ASP A 244 3.79 17.28 10.59
N GLN A 245 5.04 17.43 11.02
CA GLN A 245 6.15 17.72 10.11
C GLN A 245 6.34 16.63 9.04
N ILE A 246 6.22 15.35 9.41
CA ILE A 246 6.30 14.23 8.46
C ILE A 246 5.13 14.28 7.47
N ARG A 247 3.90 14.50 7.97
CA ARG A 247 2.70 14.63 7.13
C ARG A 247 2.86 15.76 6.12
N ASP A 248 3.30 16.94 6.56
CA ASP A 248 3.49 18.11 5.70
C ASP A 248 4.61 17.87 4.67
N ALA A 249 5.72 17.27 5.07
CA ALA A 249 6.80 16.89 4.15
C ALA A 249 6.31 15.92 3.05
N VAL A 250 5.51 14.91 3.40
CA VAL A 250 4.92 13.96 2.44
C VAL A 250 3.90 14.69 1.54
N ARG A 251 3.08 15.56 2.13
CA ARG A 251 2.10 16.36 1.39
C ARG A 251 2.77 17.27 0.37
N ASP A 252 3.90 17.88 0.71
CA ASP A 252 4.70 18.76 -0.16
C ASP A 252 5.53 17.98 -1.19
N GLY A 253 5.60 16.65 -1.06
CA GLY A 253 6.34 15.78 -1.97
C GLY A 253 7.85 15.79 -1.71
N VAL A 254 8.27 16.17 -0.50
CA VAL A 254 9.67 16.11 -0.08
C VAL A 254 10.10 14.64 -0.07
N ARG A 255 11.01 14.29 -0.98
CA ARG A 255 11.64 12.97 -0.96
C ARG A 255 12.74 12.98 0.08
N VAL A 256 12.52 12.32 1.20
CA VAL A 256 13.60 11.94 2.09
C VAL A 256 14.43 10.90 1.34
N ALA A 257 15.70 11.22 1.04
CA ALA A 257 16.62 10.22 0.51
C ALA A 257 16.61 9.03 1.49
N PRO A 258 16.55 7.77 1.02
CA PRO A 258 16.62 6.62 1.92
C PRO A 258 17.79 6.86 2.86
N SER A 259 17.53 6.93 4.17
CA SER A 259 18.61 6.83 5.13
C SER A 259 19.24 5.48 4.83
N ALA A 260 20.41 5.49 4.18
CA ALA A 260 21.17 4.27 4.00
C ALA A 260 21.31 3.70 5.41
N TYR A 261 20.80 2.50 5.64
CA TYR A 261 21.16 1.73 6.82
C TYR A 261 22.69 1.63 6.80
N GLY A 262 23.36 2.48 7.57
CA GLY A 262 24.79 2.70 7.42
C GLY A 262 25.22 4.10 7.89
N PRO A 263 26.52 4.31 8.11
CA PRO A 263 27.03 5.61 8.51
C PRO A 263 26.63 6.67 7.49
N THR A 264 26.15 7.81 8.00
CA THR A 264 25.83 8.99 7.20
C THR A 264 27.00 9.28 6.26
N ALA A 265 26.74 9.37 4.95
CA ALA A 265 27.76 9.76 3.99
C ALA A 265 28.47 11.02 4.50
N ALA A 266 29.80 11.05 4.44
CA ALA A 266 30.62 12.08 5.10
C ALA A 266 30.16 13.52 4.75
N GLU A 267 29.64 13.71 3.54
CA GLU A 267 29.08 14.99 3.07
C GLU A 267 27.82 15.46 3.82
N HIS A 268 27.03 14.53 4.36
CA HIS A 268 25.84 14.82 5.16
C HIS A 268 26.14 14.82 6.68
N GLY A 269 27.34 14.41 7.07
CA GLY A 269 27.76 14.36 8.46
C GLY A 269 27.89 15.76 9.09
N VAL A 270 27.64 15.84 10.40
CA VAL A 270 27.73 17.09 11.17
C VAL A 270 29.10 17.77 11.01
N ALA A 271 30.18 16.99 10.96
CA ALA A 271 31.53 17.50 10.72
C ALA A 271 31.66 18.25 9.37
N HIS A 272 31.00 17.78 8.31
CA HIS A 272 31.02 18.49 7.04
C HIS A 272 30.15 19.76 7.07
N LYS A 273 28.97 19.70 7.70
CA LYS A 273 28.14 20.91 7.88
C LYS A 273 28.87 21.99 8.70
N LEU A 274 29.56 21.61 9.78
CA LEU A 274 30.35 22.55 10.58
C LEU A 274 31.52 23.16 9.80
N THR A 275 32.15 22.39 8.91
CA THR A 275 33.22 22.93 8.04
C THR A 275 32.70 23.86 6.94
N GLN A 276 31.48 23.65 6.44
CA GLN A 276 30.84 24.59 5.52
C GLN A 276 30.39 25.88 6.21
N VAL A 277 29.78 25.78 7.40
CA VAL A 277 29.37 26.97 8.18
C VAL A 277 30.58 27.84 8.55
N ARG A 278 31.75 27.25 8.80
CA ARG A 278 32.98 28.01 9.07
C ARG A 278 33.59 28.69 7.84
N ARG A 279 33.19 28.29 6.62
CA ARG A 279 33.65 28.92 5.36
C ARG A 279 32.68 29.99 4.82
N ALA A 280 31.46 30.06 5.35
CA ALA A 280 30.51 31.15 5.11
C ALA A 280 30.81 32.31 6.07
#